data_AF-A0A8H7J0T9-F1
#
_entry.id   AF-A0A8H7J0T9-F1
#
_cell.length_a   1.000
_cell.length_b   1.000
_cell.length_c   1.000
_cell.angle_alpha   90.00
_cell.angle_beta   90.00
_cell.angle_gamma   90.00
#
_symmetry.space_group_name_H-M   'P 1'
#
loop_
_entity.id
_entity.type
_entity.pdbx_description
1 polymer ?
#
loop_
_entity_poly.entity_id
_entity_poly.type
_entity_poly.pdbx_seq_one_letter_code
_entity_poly.pdbx_strand_id
1 'polypeptide(L)'
;MASPHSPPEHRQALSSLFTKLEQSFTSTALGPSRWYLAVLASLVGGSEPEFAEHLYLHLTQQPDYTSTAARQALVRRLREALVKLTSIVGVCKPLEAVLAISKVERPEDRDHSFTRQGWTADAANHQRGAEWLGKIYAGNTEETLALFDAHRDFRWISTEITYGLYLSDRQVLDDWDTEVVVLAGIMIQNLRLETKWHVRGARRVGMSVQDVKAIMACVREVAAFTDVKLSRIPSVEEVEHETSTSEVDLLHNTNSTTTPLSIRPHSPPQPHTMCQYWKKQHTCTHVSDRPYIEMCRTGYLSNTVCSTITTNPTPRPSHFPCYPCIKQSVYAEAREKHERAAAVAAAAVRAGEVAGRQRVEGEKKGREERVRREAREKAERERVGEVKGREAREREAERVRSEGGAWMLAEAGSGKKKKGKGGAGGLASPVKKGAWEENEKGGKMGGRAGVWGPKKILSRGEKEVVLADVTNGGDGVKK
;
A
#
# COMPACT_ATOMS: atom_id res chain seq x y z
N MET A 1 -9.49 -16.75 -21.94
CA MET A 1 -10.30 -17.10 -23.12
C MET A 1 -11.76 -17.04 -22.71
N ALA A 2 -12.56 -16.24 -23.45
CA ALA A 2 -13.96 -15.81 -23.23
C ALA A 2 -14.23 -15.00 -21.93
N SER A 3 -14.94 -13.87 -21.94
CA SER A 3 -16.11 -13.56 -22.78
C SER A 3 -15.95 -12.32 -23.70
N PRO A 4 -16.22 -12.45 -25.01
CA PRO A 4 -16.48 -11.31 -25.88
C PRO A 4 -17.95 -10.91 -25.69
N HIS A 5 -18.17 -9.74 -25.09
CA HIS A 5 -19.47 -9.13 -24.84
C HIS A 5 -20.38 -9.87 -23.83
N SER A 6 -20.83 -9.13 -22.82
CA SER A 6 -21.96 -9.51 -21.97
C SER A 6 -23.15 -9.93 -22.84
N PRO A 7 -23.99 -10.89 -22.42
CA PRO A 7 -25.17 -11.32 -23.17
C PRO A 7 -25.99 -10.10 -23.63
N PRO A 8 -26.59 -10.12 -24.85
CA PRO A 8 -27.36 -8.98 -25.38
C PRO A 8 -28.39 -8.41 -24.39
N GLU A 9 -28.99 -9.28 -23.58
CA GLU A 9 -29.94 -8.93 -22.53
C GLU A 9 -29.33 -8.05 -21.43
N HIS A 10 -28.09 -8.32 -21.01
CA HIS A 10 -27.38 -7.49 -20.02
C HIS A 10 -27.07 -6.09 -20.56
N ARG A 11 -26.72 -5.99 -21.86
CA ARG A 11 -26.45 -4.69 -22.50
C ARG A 11 -27.71 -3.83 -22.56
N GLN A 12 -28.85 -4.42 -22.91
CA GLN A 12 -30.13 -3.71 -22.94
C GLN A 12 -30.58 -3.28 -21.55
N ALA A 13 -30.38 -4.13 -20.53
CA ALA A 13 -30.69 -3.82 -19.15
C ALA A 13 -29.83 -2.66 -18.60
N LEU A 14 -28.52 -2.68 -18.87
CA LEU A 14 -27.61 -1.58 -18.52
C LEU A 14 -27.98 -0.27 -19.22
N SER A 15 -28.27 -0.32 -20.52
CA SER A 15 -28.71 0.89 -21.24
C SER A 15 -29.99 1.46 -20.67
N SER A 16 -30.95 0.61 -20.28
CA SER A 16 -32.20 1.04 -19.66
C SER A 16 -31.96 1.66 -18.28
N LEU A 17 -31.07 1.08 -17.48
CA LEU A 17 -30.64 1.65 -16.20
C LEU A 17 -30.01 3.03 -16.39
N PHE A 18 -29.08 3.18 -17.34
CA PHE A 18 -28.40 4.45 -17.59
C PHE A 18 -29.37 5.55 -18.04
N THR A 19 -30.27 5.26 -18.97
CA THR A 19 -31.31 6.22 -19.38
C THR A 19 -32.22 6.62 -18.22
N LYS A 20 -32.63 5.68 -17.37
CA LYS A 20 -33.42 5.98 -16.17
C LYS A 20 -32.66 6.91 -15.21
N LEU A 21 -31.39 6.63 -14.97
CA LEU A 21 -30.57 7.40 -14.02
C LEU A 21 -30.24 8.80 -14.56
N GLU A 22 -29.98 8.94 -15.85
CA GLU A 22 -29.85 10.22 -16.53
C GLU A 22 -31.09 11.10 -16.34
N GLN A 23 -32.27 10.55 -16.64
CA GLN A 23 -33.56 11.25 -16.46
C GLN A 23 -33.80 11.65 -15.00
N SER A 24 -33.34 10.86 -14.04
CA SER A 24 -33.52 11.19 -12.63
C SER A 24 -32.75 12.44 -12.17
N PHE A 25 -31.72 12.85 -12.91
CA PHE A 25 -30.91 14.04 -12.60
C PHE A 25 -31.41 15.30 -13.30
N THR A 26 -32.30 15.21 -14.30
CA THR A 26 -32.77 16.40 -15.05
C THR A 26 -33.62 17.36 -14.21
N SER A 27 -34.16 16.89 -13.08
CA SER A 27 -34.91 17.70 -12.11
C SER A 27 -34.03 18.28 -10.98
N THR A 28 -32.71 18.04 -11.03
CA THR A 28 -31.75 18.39 -9.98
C THR A 28 -30.86 19.56 -10.41
N ALA A 29 -30.23 20.24 -9.45
CA ALA A 29 -29.24 21.28 -9.74
C ALA A 29 -27.86 20.69 -10.12
N LEU A 30 -27.67 19.37 -9.98
CA LEU A 30 -26.44 18.67 -10.38
C LEU A 30 -26.22 18.71 -11.91
N GLY A 31 -27.29 18.96 -12.68
CA GLY A 31 -27.24 19.08 -14.12
C GLY A 31 -27.08 17.73 -14.85
N PRO A 32 -27.10 17.74 -16.19
CA PRO A 32 -27.12 16.53 -17.00
C PRO A 32 -25.75 15.82 -17.06
N SER A 33 -24.68 16.44 -16.59
CA SER A 33 -23.30 15.96 -16.76
C SER A 33 -22.69 15.28 -15.53
N ARG A 34 -23.48 15.04 -14.46
CA ARG A 34 -22.97 14.46 -13.20
C ARG A 34 -23.56 13.09 -12.85
N TRP A 35 -24.68 12.70 -13.44
CA TRP A 35 -25.30 11.40 -13.17
C TRP A 35 -24.33 10.25 -13.46
N TYR A 36 -23.56 10.32 -14.56
CA TYR A 36 -22.64 9.27 -14.94
C TYR A 36 -21.44 9.18 -13.99
N LEU A 37 -21.09 10.24 -13.25
CA LEU A 37 -20.04 10.18 -12.22
C LEU A 37 -20.53 9.38 -11.01
N ALA A 38 -21.78 9.58 -10.59
CA ALA A 38 -22.41 8.79 -9.53
C ALA A 38 -22.54 7.32 -9.94
N VAL A 39 -22.96 7.06 -11.20
CA VAL A 39 -23.05 5.70 -11.76
C VAL A 39 -21.68 5.04 -11.84
N LEU A 40 -20.67 5.71 -12.41
CA LEU A 40 -19.31 5.17 -12.51
C LEU A 40 -18.77 4.83 -11.12
N ALA A 41 -18.87 5.75 -10.15
CA ALA A 41 -18.42 5.52 -8.79
C ALA A 41 -19.15 4.35 -8.11
N SER A 42 -20.44 4.18 -8.39
CA SER A 42 -21.23 3.06 -7.85
C SER A 42 -20.86 1.73 -8.51
N LEU A 43 -20.76 1.65 -9.83
CA LEU A 43 -20.35 0.43 -10.53
C LEU A 43 -18.95 -0.02 -10.07
N VAL A 44 -18.02 0.91 -10.01
CA VAL A 44 -16.62 0.64 -9.64
C VAL A 44 -16.45 0.36 -8.17
N GLY A 45 -17.11 1.11 -7.27
CA GLY A 45 -17.04 0.86 -5.84
C GLY A 45 -17.78 -0.40 -5.40
N GLY A 46 -18.81 -0.80 -6.16
CA GLY A 46 -19.63 -1.99 -5.94
C GLY A 46 -18.97 -3.29 -6.40
N SER A 47 -19.75 -4.16 -7.05
CA SER A 47 -19.35 -5.50 -7.48
C SER A 47 -18.92 -5.58 -8.96
N GLU A 48 -19.25 -4.59 -9.79
CA GLU A 48 -19.17 -4.71 -11.26
C GLU A 48 -18.35 -3.57 -11.92
N PRO A 49 -17.04 -3.43 -11.63
CA PRO A 49 -16.22 -2.36 -12.20
C PRO A 49 -16.07 -2.42 -13.73
N GLU A 50 -16.12 -3.61 -14.33
CA GLU A 50 -16.01 -3.77 -15.79
C GLU A 50 -17.21 -3.18 -16.55
N PHE A 51 -18.36 -2.98 -15.90
CA PHE A 51 -19.53 -2.34 -16.52
C PHE A 51 -19.29 -0.87 -16.90
N ALA A 52 -18.18 -0.28 -16.47
CA ALA A 52 -17.70 1.02 -16.94
C ALA A 52 -17.55 1.10 -18.47
N GLU A 53 -17.25 -0.01 -19.16
CA GLU A 53 -17.20 -0.04 -20.63
C GLU A 53 -18.57 0.26 -21.26
N HIS A 54 -19.65 -0.27 -20.67
CA HIS A 54 -21.02 -0.05 -21.16
C HIS A 54 -21.47 1.37 -20.90
N LEU A 55 -21.08 1.94 -19.75
CA LEU A 55 -21.34 3.35 -19.45
C LEU A 55 -20.63 4.27 -20.46
N TYR A 56 -19.37 4.01 -20.76
CA TYR A 56 -18.63 4.76 -21.78
C TYR A 56 -19.31 4.65 -23.16
N LEU A 57 -19.65 3.44 -23.60
CA LEU A 57 -20.35 3.23 -24.88
C LEU A 57 -21.69 3.96 -24.92
N HIS A 58 -22.47 3.94 -23.84
CA HIS A 58 -23.72 4.67 -23.73
C HIS A 58 -23.52 6.19 -23.88
N LEU A 59 -22.53 6.75 -23.17
CA LEU A 59 -22.22 8.18 -23.24
C LEU A 59 -21.76 8.58 -24.64
N THR A 60 -20.88 7.83 -25.28
CA THR A 60 -20.37 8.18 -26.63
C THR A 60 -21.43 8.18 -27.74
N GLN A 61 -22.61 7.60 -27.48
CA GLN A 61 -23.75 7.65 -28.40
C GLN A 61 -24.61 8.93 -28.23
N GLN A 62 -24.38 9.70 -27.16
CA GLN A 62 -25.14 10.92 -26.92
C GLN A 62 -24.70 12.07 -27.85
N PRO A 63 -25.59 13.03 -28.16
CA PRO A 63 -25.31 14.14 -29.08
C PRO A 63 -24.08 14.98 -28.72
N ASP A 64 -23.80 15.13 -27.42
CA ASP A 64 -22.70 15.95 -26.90
C ASP A 64 -21.31 15.36 -27.21
N TYR A 65 -21.22 14.07 -27.56
CA TYR A 65 -19.96 13.34 -27.78
C TYR A 65 -19.76 12.92 -29.24
N THR A 66 -20.32 13.67 -30.18
CA THR A 66 -20.18 13.43 -31.63
C THR A 66 -18.78 13.73 -32.17
N SER A 67 -18.04 14.64 -31.54
CA SER A 67 -16.66 14.97 -31.94
C SER A 67 -15.61 14.17 -31.16
N THR A 68 -14.45 13.95 -31.78
CA THR A 68 -13.30 13.30 -31.12
C THR A 68 -12.82 14.09 -29.90
N ALA A 69 -12.77 15.42 -29.99
CA ALA A 69 -12.36 16.27 -28.88
C ALA A 69 -13.32 16.15 -27.67
N ALA A 70 -14.63 16.06 -27.92
CA ALA A 70 -15.61 15.84 -26.86
C ALA A 70 -15.44 14.47 -26.19
N ARG A 71 -15.15 13.41 -26.95
CA ARG A 71 -14.89 12.07 -26.40
C ARG A 71 -13.57 12.00 -25.63
N GLN A 72 -12.52 12.66 -26.09
CA GLN A 72 -11.28 12.81 -25.32
C GLN A 72 -11.51 13.56 -24.00
N ALA A 73 -12.34 14.60 -24.00
CA ALA A 73 -12.73 15.31 -22.78
C ALA A 73 -13.54 14.42 -21.83
N LEU A 74 -14.45 13.59 -22.37
CA LEU A 74 -15.18 12.58 -21.58
C LEU A 74 -14.23 11.57 -20.94
N VAL A 75 -13.32 10.99 -21.72
CA VAL A 75 -12.30 10.03 -21.23
C VAL A 75 -11.47 10.66 -20.12
N ARG A 76 -11.08 11.92 -20.27
CA ARG A 76 -10.36 12.67 -19.23
C ARG A 76 -11.17 12.79 -17.94
N ARG A 77 -12.48 13.10 -18.03
CA ARG A 77 -13.39 13.18 -16.88
C ARG A 77 -13.58 11.82 -16.19
N LEU A 78 -13.82 10.75 -16.96
CA LEU A 78 -13.95 9.39 -16.43
C LEU A 78 -12.65 8.95 -15.74
N ARG A 79 -11.49 9.19 -16.36
CA ARG A 79 -10.18 8.87 -15.78
C ARG A 79 -9.92 9.65 -14.49
N GLU A 80 -10.23 10.94 -14.43
CA GLU A 80 -10.08 11.72 -13.18
C GLU A 80 -10.98 11.16 -12.07
N ALA A 81 -12.23 10.78 -12.38
CA ALA A 81 -13.11 10.13 -11.41
C ALA A 81 -12.52 8.80 -10.88
N LEU A 82 -11.95 7.97 -11.76
CA LEU A 82 -11.28 6.72 -11.38
C LEU A 82 -10.02 6.95 -10.54
N VAL A 83 -9.23 7.99 -10.86
CA VAL A 83 -8.08 8.41 -10.04
C VAL A 83 -8.56 8.78 -8.64
N LYS A 84 -9.61 9.61 -8.50
CA LYS A 84 -10.15 10.00 -7.19
C LYS A 84 -10.73 8.82 -6.41
N LEU A 85 -11.36 7.87 -7.10
CA LEU A 85 -11.87 6.65 -6.46
C LEU A 85 -10.77 5.75 -5.89
N THR A 86 -9.53 5.85 -6.36
CA THR A 86 -8.42 5.01 -5.89
C THR A 86 -8.23 5.11 -4.37
N SER A 87 -8.37 6.31 -3.78
CA SER A 87 -8.28 6.49 -2.32
C SER A 87 -9.54 6.08 -1.56
N ILE A 88 -10.67 5.86 -2.25
CA ILE A 88 -11.97 5.58 -1.65
C ILE A 88 -12.32 4.09 -1.70
N VAL A 89 -12.03 3.41 -2.80
CA VAL A 89 -12.43 2.02 -3.07
C VAL A 89 -11.23 1.08 -3.29
N GLY A 90 -10.01 1.62 -3.22
CA GLY A 90 -8.76 0.90 -3.50
C GLY A 90 -8.44 0.85 -5.00
N VAL A 91 -7.15 0.70 -5.34
CA VAL A 91 -6.63 0.82 -6.71
C VAL A 91 -7.12 -0.24 -7.70
N CYS A 92 -7.43 -1.45 -7.23
CA CYS A 92 -7.73 -2.56 -8.13
C CYS A 92 -9.03 -2.33 -8.93
N LYS A 93 -10.10 -1.81 -8.30
CA LYS A 93 -11.38 -1.64 -9.00
C LYS A 93 -11.33 -0.54 -10.08
N PRO A 94 -10.75 0.64 -9.83
CA PRO A 94 -10.52 1.63 -10.87
C PRO A 94 -9.62 1.12 -12.01
N LEU A 95 -8.65 0.25 -11.71
CA LEU A 95 -7.82 -0.38 -12.73
C LEU A 95 -8.63 -1.29 -13.67
N GLU A 96 -9.48 -2.15 -13.12
CA GLU A 96 -10.40 -2.98 -13.93
C GLU A 96 -11.31 -2.10 -14.81
N ALA A 97 -11.87 -1.03 -14.24
CA ALA A 97 -12.75 -0.12 -14.96
C ALA A 97 -12.07 0.62 -16.11
N VAL A 98 -10.87 1.19 -15.89
CA VAL A 98 -10.15 1.91 -16.96
C VAL A 98 -9.67 0.95 -18.05
N LEU A 99 -9.28 -0.27 -17.69
CA LEU A 99 -8.91 -1.30 -18.66
C LEU A 99 -10.12 -1.75 -19.48
N ALA A 100 -11.31 -1.88 -18.87
CA ALA A 100 -12.54 -2.18 -19.59
C ALA A 100 -12.90 -1.08 -20.60
N ILE A 101 -12.84 0.20 -20.19
CA ILE A 101 -13.04 1.34 -21.11
C ILE A 101 -12.02 1.31 -22.26
N SER A 102 -10.73 1.08 -21.94
CA SER A 102 -9.66 1.08 -22.95
C SER A 102 -9.82 -0.01 -24.03
N LYS A 103 -10.48 -1.14 -23.71
CA LYS A 103 -10.78 -2.21 -24.67
C LYS A 103 -11.78 -1.78 -25.74
N VAL A 104 -12.70 -0.87 -25.43
CA VAL A 104 -13.78 -0.43 -26.33
C VAL A 104 -13.56 0.97 -26.91
N GLU A 105 -12.60 1.72 -26.35
CA GLU A 105 -12.21 3.05 -26.81
C GLU A 105 -11.52 3.01 -28.18
N ARG A 106 -12.00 3.84 -29.11
CA ARG A 106 -11.37 3.99 -30.43
C ARG A 106 -10.03 4.71 -30.30
N PRO A 107 -9.03 4.40 -31.16
CA PRO A 107 -7.70 5.03 -31.08
C PRO A 107 -7.74 6.57 -31.06
N GLU A 108 -8.61 7.19 -31.83
CA GLU A 108 -8.76 8.64 -31.90
C GLU A 108 -9.38 9.27 -30.64
N ASP A 109 -10.16 8.51 -29.88
CA ASP A 109 -10.87 9.01 -28.69
C ASP A 109 -9.97 9.02 -27.44
N ARG A 110 -8.78 8.43 -27.53
CA ARG A 110 -7.79 8.31 -26.45
C ARG A 110 -7.22 9.67 -26.05
N ASP A 111 -7.40 10.03 -24.79
CA ASP A 111 -6.78 11.22 -24.20
C ASP A 111 -5.46 10.87 -23.49
N HIS A 112 -4.34 11.27 -24.09
CA HIS A 112 -2.99 11.01 -23.57
C HIS A 112 -2.49 12.03 -22.54
N SER A 113 -3.34 12.97 -22.10
CA SER A 113 -2.96 13.92 -21.05
C SER A 113 -2.67 13.22 -19.71
N PHE A 114 -1.86 13.85 -18.84
CA PHE A 114 -1.52 13.33 -17.53
C PHE A 114 -1.61 14.42 -16.44
N THR A 115 -2.70 14.42 -15.68
CA THR A 115 -3.02 15.48 -14.70
C THR A 115 -2.15 15.49 -13.46
N ARG A 116 -1.38 14.42 -13.20
CA ARG A 116 -0.45 14.32 -12.06
C ARG A 116 1.02 14.38 -12.48
N GLN A 117 1.32 14.78 -13.71
CA GLN A 117 2.69 14.98 -14.16
C GLN A 117 3.38 16.05 -13.30
N GLY A 118 4.51 15.69 -12.68
CA GLY A 118 5.26 16.61 -11.82
C GLY A 118 4.63 16.87 -10.45
N TRP A 119 3.63 16.06 -10.03
CA TRP A 119 3.07 16.19 -8.68
C TRP A 119 4.13 15.90 -7.60
N THR A 120 4.10 16.68 -6.53
CA THR A 120 5.00 16.62 -5.38
C THR A 120 4.20 16.70 -4.07
N ALA A 121 4.62 15.91 -3.07
CA ALA A 121 4.10 16.00 -1.71
C ALA A 121 4.77 17.17 -0.97
N ASP A 122 4.38 18.40 -1.33
CA ASP A 122 4.92 19.65 -0.79
C ASP A 122 3.88 20.49 -0.04
N ALA A 123 4.29 21.68 0.42
CA ALA A 123 3.41 22.58 1.15
C ALA A 123 2.20 23.06 0.31
N ALA A 124 2.34 23.17 -1.02
CA ALA A 124 1.23 23.56 -1.87
C ALA A 124 0.21 22.42 -2.01
N ASN A 125 0.68 21.17 -2.07
CA ASN A 125 -0.19 19.98 -1.97
C ASN A 125 -0.94 19.95 -0.64
N HIS A 126 -0.23 20.12 0.47
CA HIS A 126 -0.83 20.17 1.81
C HIS A 126 -1.92 21.25 1.88
N GLN A 127 -1.60 22.47 1.42
CA GLN A 127 -2.52 23.60 1.48
C GLN A 127 -3.82 23.34 0.70
N ARG A 128 -3.73 22.83 -0.54
CA ARG A 128 -4.93 22.48 -1.33
C ARG A 128 -5.75 21.37 -0.66
N GLY A 129 -5.07 20.37 -0.10
CA GLY A 129 -5.71 19.30 0.65
C GLY A 129 -6.47 19.83 1.87
N ALA A 130 -5.81 20.68 2.67
CA ALA A 130 -6.39 21.29 3.86
C ALA A 130 -7.58 22.21 3.53
N GLU A 131 -7.50 22.99 2.45
CA GLU A 131 -8.61 23.82 1.97
C GLU A 131 -9.83 22.98 1.58
N TRP A 132 -9.62 21.89 0.83
CA TRP A 132 -10.72 20.99 0.47
C TRP A 132 -11.32 20.28 1.68
N LEU A 133 -10.46 19.76 2.56
CA LEU A 133 -10.86 19.14 3.82
C LEU A 133 -11.69 20.11 4.67
N GLY A 134 -11.24 21.37 4.76
CA GLY A 134 -11.93 22.45 5.46
C GLY A 134 -13.31 22.76 4.89
N LYS A 135 -13.52 22.66 3.58
CA LYS A 135 -14.86 22.80 2.98
C LYS A 135 -15.80 21.65 3.37
N ILE A 136 -15.30 20.41 3.35
CA ILE A 136 -16.10 19.20 3.63
C ILE A 136 -16.43 19.08 5.11
N TYR A 137 -15.45 19.25 5.99
CA TYR A 137 -15.63 19.06 7.44
C TYR A 137 -15.98 20.35 8.18
N ALA A 138 -15.77 21.52 7.56
CA ALA A 138 -15.98 22.82 8.18
C ALA A 138 -15.29 22.89 9.56
N GLY A 139 -15.92 23.55 10.55
CA GLY A 139 -15.43 23.66 11.92
C GLY A 139 -15.14 22.33 12.64
N ASN A 140 -15.43 21.16 12.06
CA ASN A 140 -15.11 19.84 12.62
C ASN A 140 -13.81 19.24 12.05
N THR A 141 -13.02 19.98 11.28
CA THR A 141 -11.82 19.44 10.61
C THR A 141 -10.81 18.87 11.62
N GLU A 142 -10.41 19.66 12.62
CA GLU A 142 -9.43 19.20 13.62
C GLU A 142 -9.99 18.08 14.52
N GLU A 143 -11.27 18.16 14.88
CA GLU A 143 -11.94 17.10 15.64
C GLU A 143 -11.96 15.77 14.88
N THR A 144 -12.25 15.81 13.58
CA THR A 144 -12.22 14.62 12.72
C THR A 144 -10.80 14.06 12.61
N LEU A 145 -9.80 14.93 12.43
CA LEU A 145 -8.41 14.51 12.34
C LEU A 145 -7.85 14.01 13.69
N ALA A 146 -8.39 14.48 14.82
CA ALA A 146 -8.01 14.02 16.16
C ALA A 146 -8.41 12.55 16.40
N LEU A 147 -9.38 12.01 15.66
CA LEU A 147 -9.70 10.57 15.67
C LEU A 147 -8.48 9.71 15.29
N PHE A 148 -7.48 10.30 14.63
CA PHE A 148 -6.25 9.63 14.21
C PHE A 148 -5.03 9.97 15.08
N ASP A 149 -5.20 10.56 16.26
CA ASP A 149 -4.06 10.97 17.11
C ASP A 149 -3.15 9.79 17.51
N ALA A 150 -3.74 8.63 17.79
CA ALA A 150 -3.01 7.38 18.04
C ALA A 150 -2.53 6.67 16.75
N HIS A 151 -2.98 7.15 15.59
CA HIS A 151 -2.80 6.53 14.27
C HIS A 151 -2.30 7.57 13.27
N ARG A 152 -1.19 8.24 13.60
CA ARG A 152 -0.68 9.43 12.88
C ARG A 152 -0.46 9.21 11.38
N ASP A 153 -0.19 7.97 10.96
CA ASP A 153 -0.09 7.63 9.53
C ASP A 153 -1.42 7.87 8.80
N PHE A 154 -2.58 7.59 9.42
CA PHE A 154 -3.89 7.88 8.84
C PHE A 154 -4.18 9.38 8.78
N ARG A 155 -3.67 10.16 9.75
CA ARG A 155 -3.74 11.63 9.67
C ARG A 155 -2.94 12.13 8.46
N TRP A 156 -1.70 11.68 8.33
CA TRP A 156 -0.81 12.05 7.22
C TRP A 156 -1.35 11.59 5.86
N ILE A 157 -1.82 10.34 5.75
CA ILE A 157 -2.47 9.83 4.53
C ILE A 157 -3.67 10.69 4.18
N SER A 158 -4.50 11.06 5.17
CA SER A 158 -5.68 11.89 4.92
C SER A 158 -5.29 13.27 4.38
N THR A 159 -4.37 13.98 5.02
CA THR A 159 -4.01 15.35 4.63
C THR A 159 -3.16 15.41 3.36
N GLU A 160 -2.13 14.58 3.26
CA GLU A 160 -1.17 14.67 2.15
C GLU A 160 -1.61 13.91 0.90
N ILE A 161 -2.20 12.73 1.09
CA ILE A 161 -2.45 11.79 0.00
C ILE A 161 -3.92 11.83 -0.42
N THR A 162 -4.86 11.50 0.46
CA THR A 162 -6.28 11.46 0.12
C THR A 162 -6.77 12.84 -0.30
N TYR A 163 -6.64 13.85 0.55
CA TYR A 163 -7.10 15.20 0.21
C TYR A 163 -6.09 15.93 -0.68
N GLY A 164 -4.78 15.87 -0.39
CA GLY A 164 -3.75 16.51 -1.19
C GLY A 164 -3.67 16.00 -2.64
N LEU A 165 -3.30 14.72 -2.85
CA LEU A 165 -3.10 14.16 -4.20
C LEU A 165 -4.41 13.87 -4.95
N TYR A 166 -5.37 13.20 -4.30
CA TYR A 166 -6.55 12.67 -4.98
C TYR A 166 -7.67 13.70 -5.04
N LEU A 167 -8.16 14.15 -3.88
CA LEU A 167 -9.46 14.80 -3.81
C LEU A 167 -9.42 16.32 -4.03
N SER A 168 -8.30 17.02 -3.81
CA SER A 168 -8.23 18.49 -3.98
C SER A 168 -7.95 18.97 -5.41
N ASP A 169 -7.53 18.09 -6.32
CA ASP A 169 -7.28 18.51 -7.72
C ASP A 169 -8.59 18.94 -8.40
N ARG A 170 -8.54 20.07 -9.13
CA ARG A 170 -9.68 20.67 -9.85
C ARG A 170 -9.40 20.92 -11.33
N GLN A 171 -8.36 20.31 -11.89
CA GLN A 171 -8.01 20.52 -13.30
C GLN A 171 -9.09 19.98 -14.25
N VAL A 172 -9.85 18.97 -13.81
CA VAL A 172 -10.84 18.26 -14.65
C VAL A 172 -12.22 18.17 -14.02
N LEU A 173 -12.31 17.85 -12.73
CA LEU A 173 -13.56 17.72 -11.97
C LEU A 173 -13.66 18.84 -10.95
N ASP A 174 -14.79 19.54 -10.90
CA ASP A 174 -15.02 20.62 -9.94
C ASP A 174 -15.35 20.11 -8.52
N ASP A 175 -15.73 21.02 -7.61
CA ASP A 175 -16.10 20.70 -6.22
C ASP A 175 -17.28 19.71 -6.17
N TRP A 176 -18.31 19.90 -7.01
CA TRP A 176 -19.50 19.07 -7.01
C TRP A 176 -19.27 17.74 -7.69
N ASP A 177 -18.57 17.73 -8.83
CA ASP A 177 -18.15 16.51 -9.51
C ASP A 177 -17.35 15.60 -8.56
N THR A 178 -16.42 16.19 -7.80
CA THR A 178 -15.58 15.48 -6.83
C THR A 178 -16.42 14.88 -5.72
N GLU A 179 -17.30 15.66 -5.10
CA GLU A 179 -18.09 15.18 -3.96
C GLU A 179 -19.15 14.15 -4.40
N VAL A 180 -19.69 14.25 -5.61
CA VAL A 180 -20.54 13.19 -6.20
C VAL A 180 -19.78 11.87 -6.29
N VAL A 181 -18.55 11.89 -6.80
CA VAL A 181 -17.71 10.68 -6.92
C VAL A 181 -17.39 10.10 -5.54
N VAL A 182 -17.02 10.94 -4.58
CA VAL A 182 -16.65 10.51 -3.23
C VAL A 182 -17.87 9.94 -2.49
N LEU A 183 -18.98 10.66 -2.44
CA LEU A 183 -20.19 10.21 -1.76
C LEU A 183 -20.72 8.90 -2.36
N ALA A 184 -20.80 8.80 -3.69
CA ALA A 184 -21.26 7.57 -4.34
C ALA A 184 -20.29 6.39 -4.09
N GLY A 185 -18.97 6.62 -4.21
CA GLY A 185 -17.95 5.60 -3.99
C GLY A 185 -17.87 5.09 -2.54
N ILE A 186 -18.17 5.93 -1.56
CA ILE A 186 -18.28 5.54 -0.14
C ILE A 186 -19.59 4.80 0.11
N MET A 187 -20.71 5.36 -0.35
CA MET A 187 -22.04 4.84 -0.06
C MET A 187 -22.24 3.43 -0.62
N ILE A 188 -21.75 3.14 -1.82
CA ILE A 188 -21.90 1.81 -2.41
C ILE A 188 -21.17 0.71 -1.61
N GLN A 189 -20.19 1.07 -0.79
CA GLN A 189 -19.49 0.15 0.11
C GLN A 189 -20.24 -0.11 1.44
N ASN A 190 -21.46 0.45 1.59
CA ASN A 190 -22.30 0.28 2.77
C ASN A 190 -21.65 0.80 4.08
N LEU A 191 -20.88 1.91 3.97
CA LEU A 191 -20.12 2.52 5.07
C LEU A 191 -20.89 3.67 5.74
N ARG A 192 -21.45 3.44 6.93
CA ARG A 192 -22.36 4.40 7.62
C ARG A 192 -21.68 5.72 7.98
N LEU A 193 -20.53 5.65 8.65
CA LEU A 193 -19.88 6.82 9.26
C LEU A 193 -19.38 7.79 8.18
N GLU A 194 -18.67 7.26 7.21
CA GLU A 194 -18.10 8.00 6.10
C GLU A 194 -19.20 8.56 5.19
N THR A 195 -20.29 7.79 4.96
CA THR A 195 -21.46 8.32 4.24
C THR A 195 -22.07 9.51 4.97
N LYS A 196 -22.22 9.44 6.31
CA LYS A 196 -22.71 10.58 7.10
C LYS A 196 -21.81 11.81 6.94
N TRP A 197 -20.49 11.64 7.00
CA TRP A 197 -19.55 12.74 6.80
C TRP A 197 -19.71 13.41 5.44
N HIS A 198 -19.82 12.63 4.36
CA HIS A 198 -19.92 13.16 3.00
C HIS A 198 -21.33 13.60 2.61
N VAL A 199 -22.38 13.13 3.28
CA VAL A 199 -23.70 13.79 3.21
C VAL A 199 -23.61 15.21 3.78
N ARG A 200 -22.95 15.41 4.93
CA ARG A 200 -22.71 16.76 5.48
C ARG A 200 -21.80 17.58 4.54
N GLY A 201 -20.74 16.97 4.03
CA GLY A 201 -19.81 17.56 3.08
C GLY A 201 -20.51 18.11 1.83
N ALA A 202 -21.30 17.28 1.17
CA ALA A 202 -22.14 17.64 0.02
C ALA A 202 -23.04 18.86 0.30
N ARG A 203 -23.69 18.88 1.47
CA ARG A 203 -24.53 20.01 1.89
C ARG A 203 -23.70 21.28 2.11
N ARG A 204 -22.51 21.18 2.71
CA ARG A 204 -21.59 22.31 2.98
C ARG A 204 -21.01 22.92 1.72
N VAL A 205 -20.79 22.13 0.68
CA VAL A 205 -20.35 22.63 -0.65
C VAL A 205 -21.51 23.13 -1.51
N GLY A 206 -22.73 23.18 -0.96
CA GLY A 206 -23.88 23.86 -1.54
C GLY A 206 -24.89 22.98 -2.29
N MET A 207 -24.71 21.66 -2.34
CA MET A 207 -25.71 20.77 -2.97
C MET A 207 -27.00 20.78 -2.14
N SER A 208 -28.18 20.88 -2.76
CA SER A 208 -29.47 20.85 -2.04
C SER A 208 -29.74 19.47 -1.41
N VAL A 209 -30.70 19.38 -0.48
CA VAL A 209 -31.16 18.07 0.06
C VAL A 209 -31.63 17.17 -1.08
N GLN A 210 -32.31 17.75 -2.06
CA GLN A 210 -32.85 17.06 -3.23
C GLN A 210 -31.72 16.50 -4.11
N ASP A 211 -30.65 17.27 -4.32
CA ASP A 211 -29.46 16.81 -5.05
C ASP A 211 -28.79 15.64 -4.33
N VAL A 212 -28.58 15.75 -3.02
CA VAL A 212 -27.99 14.65 -2.23
C VAL A 212 -28.86 13.40 -2.27
N LYS A 213 -30.18 13.55 -2.13
CA LYS A 213 -31.14 12.44 -2.28
C LYS A 213 -31.08 11.81 -3.67
N ALA A 214 -30.89 12.59 -4.73
CA ALA A 214 -30.76 12.08 -6.09
C ALA A 214 -29.49 11.22 -6.25
N ILE A 215 -28.36 11.67 -5.70
CA ILE A 215 -27.11 10.87 -5.66
C ILE A 215 -27.35 9.56 -4.90
N MET A 216 -27.95 9.63 -3.72
CA MET A 216 -28.20 8.43 -2.90
C MET A 216 -29.18 7.47 -3.56
N ALA A 217 -30.22 7.97 -4.23
CA ALA A 217 -31.15 7.16 -5.01
C ALA A 217 -30.46 6.47 -6.18
N CYS A 218 -29.60 7.19 -6.91
CA CYS A 218 -28.78 6.62 -7.98
C CYS A 218 -27.90 5.47 -7.47
N VAL A 219 -27.21 5.66 -6.35
CA VAL A 219 -26.38 4.61 -5.75
C VAL A 219 -27.21 3.38 -5.37
N ARG A 220 -28.42 3.57 -4.81
CA ARG A 220 -29.33 2.47 -4.46
C ARG A 220 -29.84 1.70 -5.68
N GLU A 221 -30.14 2.40 -6.77
CA GLU A 221 -30.58 1.79 -8.03
C GLU A 221 -29.46 0.96 -8.68
N VAL A 222 -28.24 1.49 -8.72
CA VAL A 222 -27.06 0.73 -9.19
C VAL A 222 -26.81 -0.47 -8.27
N ALA A 223 -26.87 -0.28 -6.96
CA ALA A 223 -26.68 -1.35 -5.99
C ALA A 223 -27.72 -2.47 -6.15
N ALA A 224 -28.99 -2.12 -6.35
CA ALA A 224 -30.05 -3.09 -6.61
C ALA A 224 -29.81 -3.84 -7.92
N PHE A 225 -29.34 -3.15 -8.97
CA PHE A 225 -29.01 -3.78 -10.25
C PHE A 225 -27.84 -4.76 -10.14
N THR A 226 -26.83 -4.47 -9.33
CA THR A 226 -25.62 -5.29 -9.16
C THR A 226 -25.64 -6.18 -7.90
N ASP A 227 -26.82 -6.39 -7.30
CA ASP A 227 -27.05 -7.20 -6.09
C ASP A 227 -26.16 -6.81 -4.87
N VAL A 228 -25.86 -5.52 -4.72
CA VAL A 228 -25.12 -4.97 -3.58
C VAL A 228 -26.10 -4.52 -2.49
N LYS A 229 -25.96 -5.07 -1.28
CA LYS A 229 -26.83 -4.76 -0.14
C LYS A 229 -26.40 -3.50 0.62
N LEU A 230 -27.26 -2.47 0.64
CA LEU A 230 -27.03 -1.19 1.33
C LEU A 230 -27.90 -1.00 2.59
N SER A 231 -27.59 -1.74 3.65
CA SER A 231 -28.39 -1.76 4.90
C SER A 231 -27.95 -0.78 5.99
N ARG A 232 -26.79 -0.11 5.85
CA ARG A 232 -26.19 0.74 6.89
C ARG A 232 -26.24 2.23 6.54
N ILE A 233 -26.72 2.57 5.34
CA ILE A 233 -26.69 3.93 4.82
C ILE A 233 -27.75 4.79 5.53
N PRO A 234 -27.36 5.89 6.20
CA PRO A 234 -28.29 6.79 6.87
C PRO A 234 -29.19 7.51 5.85
N SER A 235 -30.31 8.07 6.29
CA SER A 235 -31.07 9.04 5.51
C SER A 235 -30.42 10.42 5.56
N VAL A 236 -30.80 11.34 4.66
CA VAL A 236 -30.29 12.73 4.72
C VAL A 236 -30.82 13.42 5.97
N GLU A 237 -32.06 13.12 6.35
CA GLU A 237 -32.72 13.64 7.54
C GLU A 237 -32.01 13.20 8.83
N GLU A 238 -31.65 11.92 8.95
CA GLU A 238 -30.85 11.40 10.09
C GLU A 238 -29.59 12.24 10.29
N VAL A 239 -28.89 12.57 9.20
CA VAL A 239 -27.64 13.32 9.22
C VAL A 239 -27.86 14.79 9.58
N GLU A 240 -28.92 15.42 9.09
CA GLU A 240 -29.23 16.83 9.40
C GLU A 240 -29.66 17.00 10.87
N HIS A 241 -30.46 16.07 11.43
CA HIS A 241 -30.94 16.16 12.81
C HIS A 241 -29.82 16.09 13.86
N GLU A 242 -28.80 15.26 13.66
CA GLU A 242 -27.68 15.11 14.61
C GLU A 242 -26.84 16.38 14.76
N THR A 243 -26.83 17.28 13.76
CA THR A 243 -26.09 18.55 13.84
C THR A 243 -26.69 19.58 14.81
N SER A 244 -27.90 19.33 15.32
CA SER A 244 -28.60 20.20 16.27
C SER A 244 -28.36 19.86 17.75
N THR A 245 -27.69 18.73 18.03
CA THR A 245 -27.39 18.26 19.38
C THR A 245 -25.90 17.97 19.52
N SER A 246 -25.21 18.62 20.47
CA SER A 246 -23.77 18.45 20.73
C SER A 246 -23.40 16.97 20.91
N GLU A 247 -22.46 16.49 20.10
CA GLU A 247 -22.25 15.07 19.78
C GLU A 247 -21.08 14.48 20.59
N VAL A 248 -21.36 13.70 21.65
CA VAL A 248 -20.33 12.90 22.39
C VAL A 248 -20.64 11.39 22.43
N ASP A 249 -21.81 10.91 21.97
CA ASP A 249 -22.29 9.57 22.37
C ASP A 249 -22.28 8.45 21.30
N LEU A 250 -21.62 8.58 20.15
CA LEU A 250 -21.79 7.60 19.05
C LEU A 250 -20.85 6.38 19.01
N LEU A 251 -20.13 6.04 20.10
CA LEU A 251 -19.34 4.79 20.14
C LEU A 251 -20.04 3.59 20.80
N HIS A 252 -21.29 3.71 21.29
CA HIS A 252 -21.92 2.66 22.09
C HIS A 252 -23.36 2.29 21.71
N ASN A 253 -23.65 2.03 20.42
CA ASN A 253 -24.93 1.36 20.12
C ASN A 253 -24.86 0.43 18.91
N THR A 254 -24.66 -0.86 19.17
CA THR A 254 -24.84 -1.95 18.20
C THR A 254 -25.82 -2.98 18.76
N ASN A 255 -27.12 -2.67 18.72
CA ASN A 255 -28.16 -3.70 18.81
C ASN A 255 -28.66 -4.02 17.40
N SER A 256 -28.14 -5.12 16.85
CA SER A 256 -28.50 -5.63 15.53
C SER A 256 -29.74 -6.52 15.64
N THR A 257 -30.87 -6.03 15.13
CA THR A 257 -32.09 -6.81 14.91
C THR A 257 -31.94 -7.63 13.64
N THR A 258 -31.77 -8.94 13.79
CA THR A 258 -31.66 -9.92 12.71
C THR A 258 -33.01 -10.12 12.01
N THR A 259 -33.09 -9.84 10.71
CA THR A 259 -34.19 -10.27 9.82
C THR A 259 -33.70 -11.42 8.92
N PRO A 260 -34.52 -12.46 8.66
CA PRO A 260 -34.03 -13.72 8.13
C PRO A 260 -33.93 -13.75 6.60
N LEU A 261 -32.97 -14.54 6.12
CA LEU A 261 -32.67 -14.83 4.72
C LEU A 261 -33.73 -15.74 4.08
N SER A 262 -34.08 -15.43 2.83
CA SER A 262 -34.95 -16.23 1.97
C SER A 262 -34.20 -17.47 1.45
N ILE A 263 -34.76 -18.66 1.71
CA ILE A 263 -34.24 -19.96 1.29
C ILE A 263 -35.07 -20.46 0.11
N ARG A 264 -34.38 -20.97 -0.93
CA ARG A 264 -34.97 -21.65 -2.10
C ARG A 264 -35.92 -22.80 -1.70
N PRO A 265 -36.89 -23.17 -2.57
CA PRO A 265 -37.95 -24.11 -2.20
C PRO A 265 -37.38 -25.52 -1.99
N HIS A 266 -37.16 -25.87 -0.72
CA HIS A 266 -37.15 -27.27 -0.30
C HIS A 266 -38.59 -27.78 -0.30
N SER A 267 -38.79 -28.99 -0.81
CA SER A 267 -40.06 -29.72 -0.72
C SER A 267 -40.66 -29.57 0.69
N PRO A 268 -41.96 -29.25 0.81
CA PRO A 268 -42.57 -28.96 2.10
C PRO A 268 -42.32 -30.15 3.04
N PRO A 269 -41.66 -29.93 4.20
CA PRO A 269 -41.45 -30.99 5.16
C PRO A 269 -42.83 -31.47 5.62
N GLN A 270 -43.00 -32.80 5.60
CA GLN A 270 -44.15 -33.47 6.20
C GLN A 270 -44.37 -32.89 7.61
N PRO A 271 -45.57 -32.38 7.95
CA PRO A 271 -45.79 -31.70 9.21
C PRO A 271 -45.58 -32.69 10.37
N HIS A 272 -44.41 -32.59 11.01
CA HIS A 272 -44.13 -33.36 12.21
C HIS A 272 -45.00 -32.85 13.36
N THR A 273 -45.73 -33.76 14.00
CA THR A 273 -46.68 -33.44 15.07
C THR A 273 -46.00 -33.01 16.37
N MET A 274 -44.69 -33.24 16.53
CA MET A 274 -43.91 -32.91 17.73
C MET A 274 -42.49 -32.45 17.39
N CYS A 275 -41.84 -31.74 18.32
CA CYS A 275 -40.43 -31.36 18.20
C CYS A 275 -39.54 -32.61 18.10
N GLN A 276 -38.45 -32.52 17.34
CA GLN A 276 -37.50 -33.63 17.15
C GLN A 276 -36.05 -33.19 17.33
N TYR A 277 -35.26 -34.00 18.03
CA TYR A 277 -33.81 -33.91 17.99
C TYR A 277 -33.26 -34.60 16.74
N TRP A 278 -32.22 -34.04 16.14
CA TRP A 278 -31.52 -34.63 15.00
C TRP A 278 -30.03 -34.27 15.03
N LYS A 279 -29.18 -35.05 14.37
CA LYS A 279 -27.73 -34.77 14.26
C LYS A 279 -27.35 -34.39 12.84
N LYS A 280 -26.30 -33.58 12.69
CA LYS A 280 -25.73 -33.24 11.38
C LYS A 280 -24.71 -34.28 10.95
N GLN A 281 -24.69 -34.63 9.68
CA GLN A 281 -23.63 -35.35 8.99
C GLN A 281 -22.78 -34.31 8.26
N HIS A 282 -21.58 -34.03 8.77
CA HIS A 282 -20.66 -33.06 8.16
C HIS A 282 -20.08 -33.58 6.85
N THR A 283 -19.61 -32.66 5.99
CA THR A 283 -18.94 -33.03 4.72
C THR A 283 -17.66 -33.85 4.94
N CYS A 284 -17.03 -33.70 6.11
CA CYS A 284 -15.91 -34.53 6.57
C CYS A 284 -16.36 -35.90 7.14
N THR A 285 -17.60 -36.33 6.91
CA THR A 285 -18.22 -37.59 7.38
C THR A 285 -18.42 -37.74 8.90
N HIS A 286 -17.98 -36.76 9.69
CA HIS A 286 -18.25 -36.74 11.13
C HIS A 286 -19.72 -36.40 11.42
N VAL A 287 -20.30 -37.05 12.43
CA VAL A 287 -21.61 -36.70 12.97
C VAL A 287 -21.43 -35.59 14.02
N SER A 288 -22.35 -34.64 14.11
CA SER A 288 -22.30 -33.62 15.16
C SER A 288 -22.46 -34.23 16.56
N ASP A 289 -21.60 -33.83 17.49
CA ASP A 289 -21.66 -34.29 18.89
C ASP A 289 -22.95 -33.83 19.57
N ARG A 290 -23.34 -32.57 19.32
CA ARG A 290 -24.56 -31.98 19.85
C ARG A 290 -25.76 -32.25 18.93
N PRO A 291 -26.90 -32.68 19.48
CA PRO A 291 -28.16 -32.73 18.74
C PRO A 291 -28.70 -31.33 18.51
N TYR A 292 -29.32 -31.13 17.36
CA TYR A 292 -30.09 -29.95 17.00
C TYR A 292 -31.57 -30.23 17.22
N ILE A 293 -32.34 -29.20 17.55
CA ILE A 293 -33.80 -29.31 17.69
C ILE A 293 -34.49 -28.76 16.45
N GLU A 294 -35.43 -29.52 15.92
CA GLU A 294 -36.43 -29.05 14.97
C GLU A 294 -37.73 -28.87 15.74
N MET A 295 -38.18 -27.62 15.85
CA MET A 295 -39.42 -27.30 16.55
C MET A 295 -40.61 -27.64 15.65
N CYS A 296 -41.66 -28.25 16.22
CA CYS A 296 -42.93 -28.35 15.52
C CYS A 296 -43.51 -26.93 15.33
N ARG A 297 -44.48 -26.80 14.41
CA ARG A 297 -45.10 -25.51 14.09
C ARG A 297 -45.61 -24.78 15.34
N THR A 298 -46.31 -25.50 16.23
CA THR A 298 -46.83 -24.93 17.49
C THR A 298 -45.70 -24.41 18.36
N GLY A 299 -44.62 -25.19 18.52
CA GLY A 299 -43.49 -24.80 19.35
C GLY A 299 -42.71 -23.61 18.78
N TYR A 300 -42.59 -23.52 17.46
CA TYR A 300 -41.98 -22.36 16.80
C TYR A 300 -42.79 -21.08 17.06
N LEU A 301 -44.13 -21.15 16.97
CA LEU A 301 -45.02 -20.01 17.20
C LEU A 301 -45.08 -19.59 18.67
N SER A 302 -45.01 -20.54 19.61
CA SER A 302 -45.07 -20.27 21.05
C SER A 302 -43.69 -20.09 21.71
N ASN A 303 -42.60 -20.24 20.94
CA ASN A 303 -41.23 -20.32 21.44
C ASN A 303 -41.05 -21.32 22.60
N THR A 304 -41.82 -22.40 22.59
CA THR A 304 -41.84 -23.43 23.65
C THR A 304 -41.71 -24.81 23.03
N VAL A 305 -40.80 -25.64 23.53
CA VAL A 305 -40.60 -27.01 23.03
C VAL A 305 -41.69 -27.97 23.55
N CYS A 306 -41.96 -29.05 22.82
CA CYS A 306 -42.86 -30.10 23.30
C CYS A 306 -42.33 -30.75 24.59
N SER A 307 -43.23 -31.16 25.49
CA SER A 307 -42.87 -31.88 26.72
C SER A 307 -42.17 -33.21 26.44
N THR A 308 -42.51 -33.85 25.32
CA THR A 308 -41.82 -35.02 24.80
C THR A 308 -41.20 -34.68 23.44
N ILE A 309 -39.90 -34.89 23.30
CA ILE A 309 -39.14 -34.64 22.08
C ILE A 309 -38.56 -35.98 21.62
N THR A 310 -38.87 -36.37 20.37
CA THR A 310 -38.36 -37.62 19.81
C THR A 310 -37.00 -37.39 19.15
N THR A 311 -36.18 -38.44 19.00
CA THR A 311 -34.88 -38.32 18.30
C THR A 311 -34.98 -38.96 16.91
N ASN A 312 -34.68 -38.20 15.88
CA ASN A 312 -34.55 -38.70 14.52
C ASN A 312 -33.23 -39.50 14.41
N PRO A 313 -33.29 -40.80 14.08
CA PRO A 313 -32.11 -41.65 14.02
C PRO A 313 -31.23 -41.37 12.81
N THR A 314 -31.74 -40.66 11.79
CA THR A 314 -31.03 -40.40 10.54
C THR A 314 -30.37 -39.02 10.58
N PRO A 315 -29.03 -38.94 10.56
CA PRO A 315 -28.33 -37.67 10.48
C PRO A 315 -28.67 -36.93 9.18
N ARG A 316 -28.81 -35.60 9.24
CA ARG A 316 -29.08 -34.77 8.06
C ARG A 316 -27.78 -34.19 7.50
N PRO A 317 -27.61 -34.09 6.17
CA PRO A 317 -26.39 -33.56 5.58
C PRO A 317 -26.15 -32.10 6.00
N SER A 318 -24.91 -31.78 6.32
CA SER A 318 -24.40 -30.43 6.55
C SER A 318 -23.58 -29.99 5.35
N HIS A 319 -23.69 -28.72 5.01
CA HIS A 319 -22.90 -28.08 3.94
C HIS A 319 -21.45 -27.77 4.37
N PHE A 320 -21.14 -27.94 5.66
CA PHE A 320 -19.84 -27.59 6.24
C PHE A 320 -19.16 -28.79 6.91
N PRO A 321 -17.81 -28.83 6.94
CA PRO A 321 -17.05 -29.76 7.78
C PRO A 321 -17.35 -29.54 9.26
N CYS A 322 -16.97 -30.49 10.12
CA CYS A 322 -17.11 -30.30 11.56
C CYS A 322 -16.10 -29.25 12.06
N TYR A 323 -16.43 -28.60 13.17
CA TYR A 323 -15.57 -27.57 13.77
C TYR A 323 -14.13 -28.06 14.06
N PRO A 324 -13.90 -29.28 14.58
CA PRO A 324 -12.54 -29.83 14.72
C PRO A 324 -11.75 -29.88 13.40
N CYS A 325 -12.36 -30.31 12.30
CA CYS A 325 -11.70 -30.35 10.99
C CYS A 325 -11.38 -28.95 10.46
N ILE A 326 -12.30 -27.99 10.60
CA ILE A 326 -12.06 -26.58 10.23
C ILE A 326 -10.91 -26.00 11.06
N LYS A 327 -10.91 -26.26 12.37
CA LYS A 327 -9.86 -25.79 13.27
C LYS A 327 -8.50 -26.38 12.89
N GLN A 328 -8.47 -27.66 12.53
CA GLN A 328 -7.25 -28.35 12.09
C GLN A 328 -6.73 -27.82 10.75
N SER A 329 -7.61 -27.53 9.78
CA SER A 329 -7.18 -26.95 8.49
C SER A 329 -6.58 -25.56 8.68
N VAL A 330 -7.23 -24.71 9.49
CA VAL A 330 -6.72 -23.37 9.83
C VAL A 330 -5.35 -23.45 10.50
N TYR A 331 -5.14 -24.39 11.44
CA TYR A 331 -3.83 -24.59 12.06
C TYR A 331 -2.77 -25.15 11.08
N ALA A 332 -3.16 -25.99 10.13
CA ALA A 332 -2.25 -26.47 9.10
C ALA A 332 -1.81 -25.32 8.18
N GLU A 333 -2.74 -24.50 7.72
CA GLU A 333 -2.45 -23.31 6.90
C GLU A 333 -1.56 -22.30 7.65
N ALA A 334 -1.83 -22.07 8.93
CA ALA A 334 -1.02 -21.18 9.76
C ALA A 334 0.43 -21.69 9.93
N ARG A 335 0.61 -23.00 10.11
CA ARG A 335 1.96 -23.61 10.16
C ARG A 335 2.70 -23.48 8.84
N GLU A 336 2.04 -23.79 7.73
CA GLU A 336 2.65 -23.66 6.40
C GLU A 336 3.02 -22.19 6.08
N LYS A 337 2.17 -21.24 6.49
CA LYS A 337 2.48 -19.81 6.37
C LYS A 337 3.69 -19.42 7.21
N HIS A 338 3.79 -19.89 8.45
CA HIS A 338 4.93 -19.63 9.32
C HIS A 338 6.23 -20.25 8.78
N GLU A 339 6.18 -21.48 8.29
CA GLU A 339 7.32 -22.16 7.66
C GLU A 339 7.79 -21.44 6.40
N ARG A 340 6.86 -20.98 5.55
CA ARG A 340 7.19 -20.15 4.38
C ARG A 340 7.85 -18.83 4.78
N ALA A 341 7.33 -18.15 5.80
CA ALA A 341 7.91 -16.90 6.29
C ALA A 341 9.32 -17.12 6.86
N ALA A 342 9.53 -18.20 7.62
CA ALA A 342 10.84 -18.57 8.15
C ALA A 342 11.84 -18.90 7.02
N ALA A 343 11.40 -19.61 5.98
CA ALA A 343 12.24 -19.93 4.82
C ALA A 343 12.67 -18.66 4.04
N VAL A 344 11.74 -17.71 3.85
CA VAL A 344 12.04 -16.41 3.21
C VAL A 344 13.01 -15.59 4.06
N ALA A 345 12.80 -15.51 5.37
CA ALA A 345 13.71 -14.82 6.29
C ALA A 345 15.12 -15.44 6.25
N ALA A 346 15.22 -16.77 6.28
CA ALA A 346 16.50 -17.47 6.18
C ALA A 346 17.19 -17.23 4.82
N ALA A 347 16.42 -17.15 3.73
CA ALA A 347 16.96 -16.83 2.41
C ALA A 347 17.49 -15.38 2.34
N ALA A 348 16.78 -14.43 2.95
CA ALA A 348 17.21 -13.03 3.02
C ALA A 348 18.53 -12.87 3.80
N VAL A 349 18.68 -13.58 4.93
CA VAL A 349 19.94 -13.59 5.70
C VAL A 349 21.09 -14.13 4.84
N ARG A 350 20.91 -15.27 4.17
CA ARG A 350 21.94 -15.84 3.27
C ARG A 350 22.30 -14.89 2.14
N ALA A 351 21.31 -14.23 1.53
CA ALA A 351 21.55 -13.24 0.48
C ALA A 351 22.35 -12.03 1.00
N GLY A 352 22.04 -11.55 2.21
CA GLY A 352 22.79 -10.49 2.88
C GLY A 352 24.24 -10.86 3.14
N GLU A 353 24.52 -12.08 3.60
CA GLU A 353 25.89 -12.56 3.79
C GLU A 353 26.68 -12.66 2.48
N VAL A 354 26.05 -13.14 1.40
CA VAL A 354 26.67 -13.21 0.07
C VAL A 354 26.98 -11.82 -0.47
N ALA A 355 26.03 -10.88 -0.36
CA ALA A 355 26.23 -9.49 -0.76
C ALA A 355 27.35 -8.82 0.06
N GLY A 356 27.40 -9.09 1.37
CA GLY A 356 28.47 -8.63 2.25
C GLY A 356 29.85 -9.12 1.81
N ARG A 357 29.98 -10.42 1.50
CA ARG A 357 31.23 -11.01 0.98
C ARG A 357 31.65 -10.36 -0.35
N GLN A 358 30.71 -10.20 -1.28
CA GLN A 358 30.96 -9.56 -2.58
C GLN A 358 31.41 -8.10 -2.43
N ARG A 359 30.83 -7.35 -1.50
CA ARG A 359 31.23 -5.96 -1.23
C ARG A 359 32.66 -5.88 -0.69
N VAL A 360 33.02 -6.72 0.28
CA VAL A 360 34.39 -6.77 0.82
C VAL A 360 35.40 -7.15 -0.26
N GLU A 361 35.07 -8.12 -1.12
CA GLU A 361 35.93 -8.51 -2.24
C GLU A 361 36.07 -7.38 -3.28
N GLY A 362 34.97 -6.67 -3.58
CA GLY A 362 34.98 -5.50 -4.45
C GLY A 362 35.85 -4.35 -3.91
N GLU A 363 35.74 -4.05 -2.61
CA GLU A 363 36.57 -3.04 -1.94
C GLU A 363 38.06 -3.44 -1.97
N LYS A 364 38.38 -4.73 -1.75
CA LYS A 364 39.75 -5.24 -1.85
C LYS A 364 40.31 -5.10 -3.26
N LYS A 365 39.55 -5.51 -4.28
CA LYS A 365 39.95 -5.36 -5.70
C LYS A 365 40.16 -3.90 -6.08
N GLY A 366 39.26 -3.00 -5.65
CA GLY A 366 39.39 -1.57 -5.89
C GLY A 366 40.63 -0.96 -5.21
N ARG A 367 41.00 -1.45 -4.01
CA ARG A 367 42.24 -1.04 -3.33
C ARG A 367 43.48 -1.53 -4.09
N GLU A 368 43.50 -2.79 -4.50
CA GLU A 368 44.60 -3.37 -5.29
C GLU A 368 44.79 -2.64 -6.63
N GLU A 369 43.70 -2.28 -7.30
CA GLU A 369 43.74 -1.50 -8.55
C GLU A 369 44.30 -0.09 -8.34
N ARG A 370 43.90 0.59 -7.25
CA ARG A 370 44.43 1.92 -6.92
C ARG A 370 45.94 1.89 -6.69
N VAL A 371 46.42 0.91 -5.92
CA VAL A 371 47.86 0.69 -5.71
C VAL A 371 48.57 0.42 -7.04
N ARG A 372 47.97 -0.38 -7.93
CA ARG A 372 48.53 -0.67 -9.24
C ARG A 372 48.62 0.57 -10.13
N ARG A 373 47.62 1.46 -10.07
CA ARG A 373 47.62 2.73 -10.81
C ARG A 373 48.69 3.69 -10.28
N GLU A 374 48.75 3.87 -8.97
CA GLU A 374 49.76 4.72 -8.32
C GLU A 374 51.20 4.24 -8.64
N ALA A 375 51.42 2.92 -8.67
CA ALA A 375 52.70 2.34 -9.06
C ALA A 375 53.07 2.65 -10.52
N ARG A 376 52.08 2.59 -11.45
CA ARG A 376 52.30 2.95 -12.86
C ARG A 376 52.65 4.43 -13.01
N GLU A 377 51.88 5.30 -12.37
CA GLU A 377 52.12 6.76 -12.38
C GLU A 377 53.46 7.13 -11.74
N LYS A 378 53.88 6.43 -10.69
CA LYS A 378 55.19 6.63 -10.08
C LYS A 378 56.32 6.20 -11.02
N ALA A 379 56.21 5.03 -11.63
CA ALA A 379 57.20 4.53 -12.59
C ALA A 379 57.29 5.42 -13.86
N GLU A 380 56.20 6.07 -14.25
CA GLU A 380 56.19 7.06 -15.33
C GLU A 380 56.89 8.37 -14.92
N ARG A 381 56.59 8.89 -13.72
CA ARG A 381 57.27 10.07 -13.18
C ARG A 381 58.78 9.87 -13.04
N GLU A 382 59.21 8.71 -12.57
CA GLU A 382 60.62 8.36 -12.48
C GLU A 382 61.28 8.32 -13.86
N ARG A 383 60.64 7.70 -14.87
CA ARG A 383 61.14 7.71 -16.26
C ARG A 383 61.25 9.11 -16.85
N VAL A 384 60.25 9.96 -16.65
CA VAL A 384 60.29 11.36 -17.10
C VAL A 384 61.41 12.13 -16.37
N GLY A 385 61.60 11.88 -15.07
CA GLY A 385 62.67 12.45 -14.28
C GLY A 385 64.06 12.04 -14.77
N GLU A 386 64.27 10.76 -15.10
CA GLU A 386 65.51 10.24 -15.66
C GLU A 386 65.84 10.85 -17.03
N VAL A 387 64.84 11.01 -17.90
CA VAL A 387 65.00 11.66 -19.22
C VAL A 387 65.40 13.13 -19.03
N LYS A 388 64.69 13.89 -18.21
CA LYS A 388 65.04 15.30 -17.91
C LYS A 388 66.43 15.42 -17.28
N GLY A 389 66.79 14.52 -16.37
CA GLY A 389 68.11 14.49 -15.75
C GLY A 389 69.23 14.11 -16.72
N ARG A 390 68.92 13.33 -17.78
CA ARG A 390 69.85 13.07 -18.89
C ARG A 390 70.02 14.31 -19.76
N GLU A 391 68.93 14.94 -20.18
CA GLU A 391 68.94 16.17 -21.00
C GLU A 391 69.67 17.32 -20.28
N ALA A 392 69.47 17.49 -18.97
CA ALA A 392 70.15 18.52 -18.20
C ALA A 392 71.66 18.29 -18.13
N ARG A 393 72.11 17.04 -17.92
CA ARG A 393 73.52 16.67 -17.95
C ARG A 393 74.15 16.88 -19.33
N GLU A 394 73.40 16.61 -20.39
CA GLU A 394 73.85 16.85 -21.77
C GLU A 394 74.01 18.34 -22.06
N ARG A 395 73.03 19.18 -21.67
CA ARG A 395 73.11 20.65 -21.77
C ARG A 395 74.25 21.24 -20.96
N GLU A 396 74.48 20.72 -19.74
CA GLU A 396 75.61 21.17 -18.92
C GLU A 396 76.95 20.77 -19.54
N ALA A 397 77.06 19.54 -20.05
CA ALA A 397 78.26 19.09 -20.76
C ALA A 397 78.49 19.88 -22.07
N GLU A 398 77.44 20.36 -22.72
CA GLU A 398 77.52 21.26 -23.86
C GLU A 398 77.96 22.67 -23.44
N ARG A 399 77.42 23.21 -22.34
CA ARG A 399 77.86 24.49 -21.77
C ARG A 399 79.34 24.46 -21.39
N VAL A 400 79.77 23.40 -20.71
CA VAL A 400 81.20 23.17 -20.36
C VAL A 400 82.06 23.04 -21.60
N ARG A 401 81.58 22.39 -22.67
CA ARG A 401 82.28 22.36 -23.97
C ARG A 401 82.35 23.73 -24.64
N SER A 402 81.33 24.57 -24.49
CA SER A 402 81.30 25.92 -25.08
C SER A 402 82.12 26.95 -24.30
N GLU A 403 82.20 26.82 -22.97
CA GLU A 403 82.95 27.72 -22.09
C GLU A 403 84.43 27.29 -21.92
N GLY A 404 84.75 26.03 -22.25
CA GLY A 404 86.09 25.47 -22.18
C GLY A 404 86.80 25.43 -23.53
N GLY A 405 87.42 26.54 -23.93
CA GLY A 405 88.37 26.57 -25.04
C GLY A 405 89.70 27.24 -24.66
N ALA A 406 90.65 26.49 -24.07
CA ALA A 406 92.11 26.57 -24.30
C ALA A 406 92.93 25.72 -23.29
N TRP A 407 93.54 24.65 -23.82
CA TRP A 407 94.78 23.93 -23.45
C TRP A 407 95.39 23.96 -22.02
N MET A 408 95.75 22.77 -21.52
CA MET A 408 97.17 22.48 -21.23
C MET A 408 97.54 21.01 -21.47
N LEU A 409 98.75 20.86 -22.04
CA LEU A 409 99.54 19.66 -22.33
C LEU A 409 100.03 18.93 -21.05
N ALA A 410 100.30 17.63 -21.22
CA ALA A 410 101.36 16.75 -20.64
C ALA A 410 101.77 16.95 -19.15
N GLU A 411 101.91 15.93 -18.28
CA GLU A 411 102.86 14.81 -18.33
C GLU A 411 102.59 13.77 -17.21
N ALA A 412 103.04 12.53 -17.46
CA ALA A 412 103.67 11.55 -16.55
C ALA A 412 103.00 11.04 -15.24
N GLY A 413 103.01 9.70 -15.08
CA GLY A 413 102.98 9.02 -13.77
C GLY A 413 102.10 7.75 -13.72
N SER A 414 102.46 6.63 -14.35
CA SER A 414 103.14 5.50 -13.69
C SER A 414 102.50 4.97 -12.39
N GLY A 415 101.86 3.79 -12.44
CA GLY A 415 101.40 3.10 -11.22
C GLY A 415 100.70 1.76 -11.42
N LYS A 416 101.41 0.76 -11.98
CA LYS A 416 101.01 -0.66 -12.03
C LYS A 416 100.83 -1.25 -10.62
N LYS A 417 99.71 -1.92 -10.32
CA LYS A 417 99.73 -3.19 -9.56
C LYS A 417 98.53 -4.07 -9.91
N LYS A 418 98.83 -5.33 -10.22
CA LYS A 418 97.96 -6.39 -10.78
C LYS A 418 97.90 -7.55 -9.78
N LYS A 419 96.87 -8.41 -9.93
CA LYS A 419 96.64 -9.78 -9.38
C LYS A 419 96.06 -9.83 -7.95
N GLY A 420 95.10 -10.70 -7.61
CA GLY A 420 94.41 -11.81 -8.31
C GLY A 420 93.13 -12.18 -7.51
N LYS A 421 92.02 -12.61 -8.12
CA LYS A 421 91.62 -13.96 -8.61
C LYS A 421 91.47 -15.04 -7.52
N GLY A 422 90.23 -15.55 -7.39
CA GLY A 422 89.81 -16.82 -6.75
C GLY A 422 89.11 -16.59 -5.40
N GLY A 423 87.95 -17.14 -5.06
CA GLY A 423 87.14 -18.18 -5.68
C GLY A 423 86.60 -19.13 -4.59
N ALA A 424 85.27 -19.25 -4.51
CA ALA A 424 84.44 -20.37 -4.01
C ALA A 424 84.35 -20.75 -2.52
N GLY A 425 83.09 -21.04 -2.12
CA GLY A 425 82.65 -21.88 -0.99
C GLY A 425 82.46 -21.12 0.33
N GLY A 426 81.37 -21.19 1.09
CA GLY A 426 80.17 -22.03 1.08
C GLY A 426 79.59 -22.00 2.51
N LEU A 427 78.26 -21.91 2.63
CA LEU A 427 77.40 -22.32 3.75
C LEU A 427 77.78 -21.94 5.20
N ALA A 428 76.94 -21.12 5.85
CA ALA A 428 76.13 -21.53 7.02
C ALA A 428 75.38 -20.34 7.65
N SER A 429 74.05 -20.45 7.72
CA SER A 429 73.20 -19.80 8.73
C SER A 429 73.55 -20.36 10.13
N PRO A 430 73.34 -19.64 11.27
CA PRO A 430 71.97 -19.41 11.77
C PRO A 430 71.72 -18.13 12.61
N VAL A 431 70.47 -17.65 12.52
CA VAL A 431 69.55 -17.28 13.64
C VAL A 431 70.10 -16.40 14.79
N LYS A 432 69.62 -15.14 14.92
CA LYS A 432 68.73 -14.65 16.01
C LYS A 432 68.59 -13.11 16.07
N LYS A 433 67.34 -12.68 16.26
CA LYS A 433 66.77 -11.63 17.16
C LYS A 433 67.49 -10.30 17.42
N GLY A 434 66.67 -9.23 17.41
CA GLY A 434 66.86 -8.00 18.19
C GLY A 434 66.28 -6.80 17.45
N ALA A 435 64.99 -6.48 17.61
CA ALA A 435 64.51 -5.51 18.60
C ALA A 435 65.15 -4.13 18.38
N TRP A 436 64.44 -3.25 17.66
CA TRP A 436 64.74 -1.83 17.59
C TRP A 436 63.87 -1.12 18.62
N GLU A 437 64.54 -0.55 19.62
CA GLU A 437 63.99 0.34 20.63
C GLU A 437 63.60 1.69 20.03
N GLU A 438 62.50 2.20 20.59
CA GLU A 438 61.97 3.55 20.45
C GLU A 438 62.96 4.59 21.00
N ASN A 439 62.94 5.78 20.40
CA ASN A 439 63.44 6.96 21.07
C ASN A 439 62.43 8.09 20.92
N GLU A 440 61.82 8.44 22.05
CA GLU A 440 60.94 9.58 22.25
C GLU A 440 61.69 10.89 22.05
N LYS A 441 61.04 11.88 21.43
CA LYS A 441 61.22 13.29 21.79
C LYS A 441 59.95 14.07 21.45
N GLY A 442 59.38 14.68 22.48
CA GLY A 442 58.06 15.27 22.46
C GLY A 442 57.97 16.66 21.83
N GLY A 443 56.72 17.13 21.75
CA GLY A 443 56.35 18.48 21.38
C GLY A 443 54.84 18.66 21.52
N LYS A 444 54.42 19.29 22.62
CA LYS A 444 53.05 19.75 22.89
C LYS A 444 52.62 20.80 21.86
N MET A 445 51.37 20.76 21.38
CA MET A 445 50.43 21.90 21.39
C MET A 445 49.02 21.47 20.93
N GLY A 446 48.02 22.29 21.30
CA GLY A 446 46.57 22.02 21.30
C GLY A 446 45.97 21.70 19.93
N GLY A 447 44.71 21.29 19.79
CA GLY A 447 43.54 21.45 20.63
C GLY A 447 42.32 20.88 19.88
N ARG A 448 41.25 20.65 20.63
CA ARG A 448 40.10 19.77 20.37
C ARG A 448 39.19 20.15 19.19
N ALA A 449 38.73 19.14 18.45
CA ALA A 449 37.40 19.09 17.81
C ALA A 449 36.76 17.72 18.12
N GLY A 450 35.48 17.75 18.50
CA GLY A 450 34.80 16.71 19.29
C GLY A 450 34.31 15.48 18.53
N VAL A 451 34.29 14.36 19.26
CA VAL A 451 33.59 13.13 18.91
C VAL A 451 32.17 13.19 19.47
N TRP A 452 31.20 12.97 18.59
CA TRP A 452 29.80 12.74 18.90
C TRP A 452 29.60 11.36 19.55
N GLY A 453 28.87 11.32 20.66
CA GLY A 453 28.37 10.11 21.30
C GLY A 453 27.20 10.46 22.24
N PRO A 454 26.04 9.78 22.18
CA PRO A 454 24.82 10.26 22.84
C PRO A 454 24.90 10.14 24.36
N LYS A 455 24.53 11.22 25.05
CA LYS A 455 24.35 11.26 26.50
C LYS A 455 23.00 10.68 26.89
N LYS A 456 23.08 9.74 27.83
CA LYS A 456 22.14 9.39 28.91
C LYS A 456 20.93 10.32 29.06
N ILE A 457 19.73 9.78 28.83
CA ILE A 457 18.49 10.29 29.41
C ILE A 457 18.22 9.54 30.72
N LEU A 458 17.63 10.30 31.64
CA LEU A 458 17.43 10.06 33.05
C LEU A 458 16.56 8.82 33.34
N SER A 459 17.02 8.02 34.30
CA SER A 459 16.23 7.04 35.04
C SER A 459 15.60 7.69 36.28
N ARG A 460 14.27 7.65 36.42
CA ARG A 460 13.56 7.29 37.68
C ARG A 460 12.05 7.51 37.54
N GLY A 461 11.28 6.45 37.77
CA GLY A 461 9.83 6.54 38.00
C GLY A 461 9.01 5.30 37.65
N GLU A 462 9.57 4.09 37.66
CA GLU A 462 8.75 2.87 37.57
C GLU A 462 8.13 2.57 38.95
N LYS A 463 6.79 2.59 38.99
CA LYS A 463 6.02 1.91 40.03
C LYS A 463 5.83 0.46 39.58
N GLU A 464 6.28 -0.46 40.42
CA GLU A 464 5.93 -1.88 40.41
C GLU A 464 4.42 -2.06 40.27
N VAL A 465 3.99 -2.76 39.21
CA VAL A 465 2.72 -3.47 39.20
C VAL A 465 3.05 -4.94 39.33
N VAL A 466 2.77 -5.47 40.51
CA VAL A 466 2.83 -6.89 40.85
C VAL A 466 1.82 -7.63 39.97
N LEU A 467 2.32 -8.44 39.03
CA LEU A 467 1.55 -9.49 38.37
C LEU A 467 1.47 -10.67 39.33
N ALA A 468 0.30 -10.83 39.96
CA ALA A 468 -0.02 -12.03 40.71
C ALA A 468 -0.32 -13.18 39.74
N ASP A 469 0.46 -14.25 39.87
CA ASP A 469 0.15 -15.59 39.37
C ASP A 469 -1.24 -16.03 39.86
N VAL A 470 -2.14 -16.32 38.93
CA VAL A 470 -3.34 -17.12 39.21
C VAL A 470 -3.03 -18.56 38.80
N THR A 471 -2.44 -19.30 39.72
CA THR A 471 -2.35 -20.75 39.67
C THR A 471 -3.70 -21.36 40.03
N ASN A 472 -4.09 -22.35 39.22
CA ASN A 472 -4.98 -23.47 39.50
C ASN A 472 -5.45 -23.65 40.96
N GLY A 473 -6.77 -23.73 41.12
CA GLY A 473 -7.44 -24.33 42.27
C GLY A 473 -8.70 -25.05 41.81
N GLY A 474 -8.55 -26.34 41.49
CA GLY A 474 -9.66 -27.29 41.44
C GLY A 474 -9.99 -27.79 42.85
N ASP A 475 -11.03 -28.64 42.89
CA ASP A 475 -11.71 -29.25 44.05
C ASP A 475 -12.80 -28.35 44.66
N GLY A 476 -14.08 -28.72 44.68
CA GLY A 476 -14.68 -30.05 44.68
C GLY A 476 -15.47 -30.20 45.97
N VAL A 477 -16.80 -30.05 45.94
CA VAL A 477 -17.66 -30.47 47.05
C VAL A 477 -18.93 -31.11 46.51
N LYS A 478 -19.02 -32.41 46.79
CA LYS A 478 -20.23 -33.21 46.81
C LYS A 478 -21.17 -32.69 47.90
N LYS A 479 -22.42 -32.42 47.55
CA LYS A 479 -23.62 -33.03 48.14
C LYS A 479 -24.84 -32.67 47.32
#